data_AF-A0A7C7VEW4-F1
#
_entry.id   AF-A0A7C7VEW4-F1
#
_cell.length_a   1.000
_cell.length_b   1.000
_cell.length_c   1.000
_cell.angle_alpha   90.00
_cell.angle_beta   90.00
_cell.angle_gamma   90.00
#
_symmetry.space_group_name_H-M   'P 1'
#
loop_
_entity.id
_entity.type
_entity.pdbx_description
1 polymer ?
#
loop_
_entity_poly.entity_id
_entity_poly.type
_entity_poly.pdbx_seq_one_letter_code
_entity_poly.pdbx_strand_id
1 'polypeptide(L)' 'MDEKAKIRAELVEYGRRIAEKGLVVGPGGNTSVRFGDVVYMKASGIAFEEAGETDYIGVDLRTGEVV' A
#
# COMPACT_ATOMS: atom_id res chain seq x y z
N MET A 1 3.01 -12.59 -14.23
CA MET A 1 2.37 -12.00 -13.05
C MET A 1 1.87 -10.63 -13.45
N ASP A 2 0.61 -10.32 -13.15
CA ASP A 2 0.00 -9.00 -13.40
C ASP A 2 0.83 -7.89 -12.72
N GLU A 3 1.01 -6.75 -13.39
CA GLU A 3 1.87 -5.66 -12.91
C GLU A 3 1.32 -5.05 -11.60
N LYS A 4 -0.02 -4.98 -11.48
CA LYS A 4 -0.72 -4.60 -10.24
C LYS A 4 -0.37 -5.52 -9.08
N ALA A 5 -0.28 -6.83 -9.33
CA ALA A 5 0.07 -7.79 -8.29
C ALA A 5 1.52 -7.59 -7.81
N LYS A 6 2.46 -7.28 -8.71
CA LYS A 6 3.85 -6.97 -8.32
C LYS A 6 3.93 -5.71 -7.46
N ILE A 7 3.27 -4.63 -7.87
CA ILE A 7 3.25 -3.36 -7.13
C ILE A 7 2.72 -3.59 -5.71
N ARG A 8 1.63 -4.34 -5.57
CA ARG A 8 1.04 -4.67 -4.27
C ARG A 8 1.97 -5.53 -3.42
N ALA A 9 2.63 -6.53 -4.02
CA ALA A 9 3.60 -7.37 -3.32
C ALA A 9 4.80 -6.55 -2.79
N GLU A 10 5.34 -5.63 -3.59
CA GLU A 10 6.42 -4.73 -3.16
C GLU A 10 5.96 -3.80 -2.03
N LEU A 11 4.76 -3.24 -2.13
CA LEU A 11 4.19 -2.40 -1.08
C LEU A 11 4.05 -3.15 0.26
N VAL A 12 3.58 -4.40 0.23
CA VAL A 12 3.54 -5.30 1.40
C VAL A 12 4.95 -5.53 1.96
N GLU A 13 5.91 -5.87 1.09
CA GLU A 13 7.29 -6.13 1.51
C GLU A 13 7.92 -4.92 2.22
N TYR A 14 7.83 -3.73 1.63
CA TYR A 14 8.38 -2.52 2.23
C TYR A 14 7.61 -2.09 3.48
N GLY A 15 6.30 -2.30 3.52
CA GLY A 15 5.49 -2.11 4.72
C GLY A 15 6.01 -2.95 5.89
N ARG A 16 6.24 -4.25 5.68
CA ARG A 16 6.83 -5.14 6.69
C ARG A 16 8.20 -4.67 7.14
N ARG A 17 9.07 -4.27 6.22
CA ARG A 17 10.40 -3.74 6.56
C ARG A 17 10.34 -2.47 7.41
N ILE A 18 9.34 -1.60 7.21
CA ILE A 18 9.12 -0.41 8.03
C ILE A 18 8.74 -0.82 9.46
N ALA A 19 7.81 -1.77 9.59
CA ALA A 19 7.38 -2.32 10.87
C ALA A 19 8.52 -3.03 11.62
N GLU A 20 9.24 -3.93 10.96
CA GLU A 20 10.38 -4.68 11.52
C GLU A 20 11.49 -3.76 12.05
N LYS A 21 11.67 -2.58 11.45
CA LYS A 21 12.64 -1.57 11.89
C LYS A 21 12.12 -0.64 12.99
N GLY A 22 10.88 -0.82 13.46
CA GLY A 22 10.28 0.01 14.51
C GLY A 22 10.04 1.46 14.08
N LEU A 23 9.89 1.71 12.76
CA LEU A 23 9.70 3.06 12.22
C LEU A 23 8.24 3.54 12.27
N VAL A 24 7.35 2.71 12.78
CA VAL A 24 5.90 2.95 12.88
C VAL A 24 5.38 2.23 14.12
N VAL A 25 4.28 2.74 14.68
CA VAL A 25 3.53 2.10 15.75
C VAL A 25 2.06 2.11 15.38
N GLY A 26 1.43 0.94 15.35
CA GLY A 26 0.00 0.79 15.04
C GLY A 26 -0.35 1.16 13.59
N PRO A 27 -1.64 1.41 13.30
CA PRO A 27 -2.14 1.49 11.92
C PRO A 27 -1.92 2.83 11.21
N GLY A 28 -1.37 3.84 11.88
CA GLY A 28 -1.34 5.22 11.38
C GLY A 28 -0.34 5.53 10.25
N GLY A 29 0.61 4.64 9.96
CA GLY A 29 1.56 4.83 8.85
C GLY A 29 0.99 4.41 7.50
N ASN A 30 1.46 5.02 6.40
CA ASN A 30 1.04 4.69 5.03
C ASN A 30 2.23 4.64 4.08
N THR A 31 2.11 3.85 3.01
CA THR A 31 2.98 3.86 1.83
C THR A 31 2.13 3.87 0.58
N SER A 32 2.70 4.39 -0.51
CA SER A 32 2.04 4.40 -1.81
C SER A 32 3.05 4.29 -2.97
N VAL A 33 2.57 3.79 -4.10
CA VAL A 33 3.30 3.74 -5.37
C VAL A 33 2.39 4.31 -6.46
N ARG A 34 2.93 5.19 -7.31
CA ARG A 34 2.24 5.69 -8.48
C ARG A 34 2.57 4.81 -9.70
N PHE A 35 1.54 4.39 -10.41
CA PHE A 35 1.63 3.67 -11.67
C PHE A 35 0.70 4.32 -12.71
N GLY A 36 1.29 5.12 -13.61
CA GLY A 36 0.52 5.94 -14.55
C GLY A 36 -0.35 6.99 -13.83
N ASP A 37 -1.66 6.91 -14.05
CA ASP A 37 -2.68 7.76 -13.41
C ASP A 37 -3.27 7.12 -12.14
N VAL A 38 -2.83 5.93 -11.72
CA VAL A 38 -3.31 5.26 -10.50
C VAL A 38 -2.26 5.32 -9.40
N VAL A 39 -2.66 5.64 -8.18
CA VAL A 39 -1.83 5.52 -6.98
C VAL A 39 -2.34 4.35 -6.15
N TYR A 40 -1.48 3.34 -5.95
CA TYR A 40 -1.75 2.26 -5.02
C TYR A 40 -1.30 2.67 -3.63
N MET A 41 -2.17 2.56 -2.64
CA MET A 41 -1.86 2.94 -1.26
C MET A 41 -2.54 2.04 -0.23
N LYS A 42 -1.92 1.90 0.94
CA LYS A 42 -2.49 1.09 2.04
C LYS A 42 -3.83 1.67 2.49
N ALA A 43 -4.85 0.83 2.60
CA ALA A 43 -6.15 1.18 3.17
C ALA A 43 -6.01 1.66 4.62
N SER A 44 -6.91 2.56 5.03
CA SER A 44 -6.88 3.16 6.36
C SER A 44 -7.18 2.13 7.45
N GLY A 45 -6.48 2.23 8.59
CA GLY A 45 -6.77 1.45 9.80
C GLY A 45 -6.09 0.08 9.89
N ILE A 46 -5.33 -0.34 8.87
CA ILE A 46 -4.63 -1.64 8.87
C ILE A 46 -3.16 -1.43 9.25
N ALA A 47 -2.61 -2.26 10.16
CA ALA A 47 -1.19 -2.20 10.52
C ALA A 47 -0.30 -2.74 9.39
N PHE A 48 0.97 -2.33 9.31
CA PHE A 48 1.86 -2.80 8.22
C PHE A 48 2.18 -4.29 8.33
N GLU A 49 2.17 -4.82 9.55
CA GLU A 49 2.39 -6.21 9.92
C GLU A 49 1.25 -7.11 9.42
N GLU A 50 0.04 -6.56 9.35
CA GLU A 50 -1.19 -7.27 9.01
C GLU A 50 -1.61 -7.08 7.55
N ALA A 51 -1.13 -6.02 6.89
CA ALA A 51 -1.52 -5.67 5.53
C ALA A 51 -1.11 -6.76 4.51
N GLY A 52 -2.08 -7.19 3.72
CA GLY A 52 -1.91 -8.01 2.52
C GLY A 52 -2.04 -7.20 1.24
N GLU A 53 -1.84 -7.86 0.09
CA GLU A 53 -1.89 -7.20 -1.22
C GLU A 53 -3.25 -6.54 -1.52
N THR A 54 -4.35 -7.14 -1.05
CA THR A 54 -5.71 -6.63 -1.25
C THR A 54 -5.99 -5.35 -0.47
N ASP A 55 -5.20 -5.08 0.57
CA ASP A 55 -5.32 -3.87 1.39
C ASP A 55 -4.66 -2.66 0.73
N TYR A 56 -3.94 -2.85 -0.38
CA TYR A 56 -3.40 -1.77 -1.20
C TYR A 56 -4.36 -1.45 -2.35
N ILE A 57 -5.23 -0.47 -2.12
CA ILE A 57 -6.25 -0.03 -3.09
C ILE A 57 -5.64 0.91 -4.13
N GLY A 58 -6.11 0.82 -5.37
CA GLY A 58 -5.77 1.77 -6.42
C GLY A 58 -6.72 2.96 -6.34
N VAL A 59 -6.18 4.16 -6.47
CA VAL A 59 -6.94 5.40 -6.52
C VAL A 59 -6.56 6.15 -7.79
N ASP A 60 -7.54 6.53 -8.61
CA ASP A 60 -7.29 7.40 -9.75
C ASP A 60 -6.83 8.78 -9.26
N LEU A 61 -5.69 9.24 -9.74
CA LEU A 61 -5.03 10.46 -9.27
C LEU A 61 -5.81 11.73 -9.65
N ARG A 62 -6.66 11.67 -10.68
CA ARG A 62 -7.40 12.82 -11.20
C ARG A 62 -8.75 12.96 -10.50
N THR A 63 -9.41 11.85 -10.20
CA THR A 63 -10.76 11.85 -9.60
C THR A 63 -10.76 11.58 -8.11
N GLY A 64 -9.74 10.90 -7.58
CA GLY A 64 -9.72 10.42 -6.21
C GLY A 64 -10.61 9.19 -5.97
N GLU A 65 -11.14 8.58 -7.03
CA GLU A 65 -11.99 7.39 -6.94
C GLU A 65 -11.17 6.10 -6.89
N VAL A 66 -11.72 5.07 -6.24
CA VAL A 66 -11.08 3.74 -6.15
C VAL A 66 -11.27 2.96 -7.46
N VAL A 67 -10.21 2.27 -7.91
CA VAL A 67 -10.16 1.47 -9.16
C VAL A 67 -9.67 0.03 -8.99
#